data_AF-A0A2C9LXF8-F1
#
_entry.id   AF-A0A2C9LXF8-F1
#
_cell.length_a   1.000
_cell.length_b   1.000
_cell.length_c   1.000
_cell.angle_alpha   90.00
_cell.angle_beta   90.00
_cell.angle_gamma   90.00
#
_symmetry.space_group_name_H-M   'P 1'
#
loop_
_entity.id
_entity.type
_entity.pdbx_description
1 polymer ?
#
loop_
_entity_poly.entity_id
_entity_poly.type
_entity_poly.pdbx_seq_one_letter_code
_entity_poly.pdbx_strand_id
1 'polypeptide(L)'
;MDSNSHIPTMFTKWKSYLTSGETSQLLQFLEEYIHLFGHFLDLEFQQLSEGLYNESPPSLTQHPESLLDHLGREILKCSCDLARDIQQDSLELLAAIMKCLIIICRNYDNVLFVASCDFVKHAVASAQTILSNLTSGSKQTLSTDLLNMMELNVKLVLHFLECLYDPYFVWRKRLKGWTVDVEQLISQPALVHNEVIPFFHECFQKPSLSQELQRSLLHMFGAIMSGSQVSSFCDL
;
A
#
# COMPACT_ATOMS: atom_id res chain seq x y z
N MET A 1 14.87 22.50 -3.67
CA MET A 1 13.67 22.89 -4.46
C MET A 1 12.54 22.98 -3.46
N ASP A 2 11.91 24.14 -3.33
CA ASP A 2 11.01 24.45 -2.21
C ASP A 2 9.76 23.58 -2.24
N SER A 3 9.64 22.66 -1.27
CA SER A 3 8.45 21.84 -1.03
C SER A 3 7.15 22.66 -0.93
N ASN A 4 7.26 23.96 -0.60
CA ASN A 4 6.16 24.91 -0.49
C ASN A 4 5.47 25.26 -1.83
N SER A 5 6.12 25.12 -3.00
CA SER A 5 5.48 25.43 -4.29
C SER A 5 4.60 24.27 -4.82
N HIS A 6 4.84 23.06 -4.34
CA HIS A 6 4.18 21.84 -4.82
C HIS A 6 2.82 21.60 -4.14
N ILE A 7 2.64 22.03 -2.88
CA ILE A 7 1.37 21.86 -2.15
C ILE A 7 0.20 22.58 -2.85
N PRO A 8 0.28 23.87 -3.23
CA PRO A 8 -0.79 24.53 -3.98
C PRO A 8 -1.08 23.85 -5.33
N THR A 9 -0.04 23.32 -5.97
CA THR A 9 -0.14 22.60 -7.25
C THR A 9 -0.93 21.30 -7.09
N MET A 10 -0.63 20.52 -6.05
CA MET A 10 -1.37 19.30 -5.70
C MET A 10 -2.87 19.58 -5.50
N PHE A 11 -3.23 20.58 -4.69
CA PHE A 11 -4.64 20.94 -4.48
C PHE A 11 -5.33 21.47 -5.75
N THR A 12 -4.58 22.10 -6.67
CA THR A 12 -5.13 22.56 -7.96
C THR A 12 -5.46 21.36 -8.85
N LYS A 13 -4.57 20.36 -8.93
CA LYS A 13 -4.82 19.11 -9.66
C LYS A 13 -6.01 18.34 -9.08
N TRP A 14 -6.13 18.29 -7.74
CA TRP A 14 -7.31 17.72 -7.07
C TRP A 14 -8.62 18.40 -7.50
N LYS A 15 -8.66 19.74 -7.48
CA LYS A 15 -9.86 20.49 -7.94
C LYS A 15 -10.18 20.23 -9.42
N SER A 16 -9.16 20.08 -10.26
CA SER A 16 -9.36 19.74 -11.67
C SER A 16 -9.98 18.35 -11.84
N TYR A 17 -9.51 17.36 -11.07
CA TYR A 17 -10.13 16.03 -11.03
C TYR A 17 -11.59 16.10 -10.57
N LEU A 18 -11.91 16.83 -9.49
CA LEU A 18 -13.30 16.98 -9.02
C LEU A 18 -14.23 17.62 -10.07
N THR A 19 -13.68 18.48 -10.94
CA THR A 19 -14.46 19.17 -11.98
C THR A 19 -14.67 18.28 -13.21
N SER A 20 -13.66 17.51 -13.59
CA SER A 20 -13.65 16.72 -14.82
C SER A 20 -14.14 15.28 -14.65
N GLY A 21 -13.88 14.67 -13.50
CA GLY A 21 -14.08 13.23 -13.24
C GLY A 21 -13.10 12.32 -13.99
N GLU A 22 -12.10 12.88 -14.68
CA GLU A 22 -11.19 12.13 -15.54
C GLU A 22 -10.09 11.45 -14.72
N THR A 23 -9.92 10.13 -14.90
CA THR A 23 -8.91 9.33 -14.22
C THR A 23 -7.47 9.87 -14.43
N SER A 24 -7.18 10.44 -15.60
CA SER A 24 -5.88 11.05 -15.89
C SER A 24 -5.55 12.25 -14.99
N GLN A 25 -6.57 13.03 -14.56
CA GLN A 25 -6.38 14.14 -13.63
C GLN A 25 -6.12 13.64 -12.20
N LEU A 26 -6.77 12.54 -11.81
CA LEU A 26 -6.46 11.88 -10.56
C LEU A 26 -5.02 11.37 -10.54
N LEU A 27 -4.57 10.74 -11.64
CA LEU A 27 -3.20 10.26 -11.74
C LEU A 27 -2.19 11.41 -11.57
N GLN A 28 -2.41 12.55 -12.23
CA GLN A 28 -1.56 13.74 -12.07
C GLN A 28 -1.54 14.26 -10.63
N PHE A 29 -2.67 14.23 -9.93
CA PHE A 29 -2.75 14.57 -8.50
C PHE A 29 -1.91 13.59 -7.68
N LEU A 30 -2.05 12.28 -7.90
CA LEU A 30 -1.32 11.25 -7.18
C LEU A 30 0.19 11.34 -7.42
N GLU A 31 0.63 11.63 -8.65
CA GLU A 31 2.03 11.88 -8.97
C GLU A 31 2.60 13.06 -8.16
N GLU A 32 1.84 14.14 -8.05
CA GLU A 32 2.25 15.31 -7.26
C GLU A 32 2.30 14.98 -5.76
N TYR A 33 1.31 14.24 -5.27
CA TYR A 33 1.24 13.78 -3.89
C TYR A 33 2.45 12.87 -3.56
N ILE A 34 2.76 11.91 -4.44
CA ILE A 34 3.91 11.01 -4.29
C ILE A 34 5.21 11.79 -4.41
N HIS A 35 5.29 12.82 -5.25
CA HIS A 35 6.48 13.67 -5.30
C HIS A 35 6.71 14.41 -3.96
N LEU A 36 5.64 14.93 -3.34
CA LEU A 36 5.70 15.63 -2.05
C LEU A 36 6.04 14.71 -0.88
N PHE A 37 5.37 13.57 -0.79
CA PHE A 37 5.40 12.70 0.40
C PHE A 37 6.11 11.35 0.15
N GLY A 38 6.69 11.14 -1.03
CA GLY A 38 7.24 9.85 -1.46
C GLY A 38 8.42 9.36 -0.62
N HIS A 39 9.08 10.24 0.13
CA HIS A 39 10.12 9.84 1.08
C HIS A 39 9.55 8.93 2.19
N PHE A 40 8.26 9.03 2.51
CA PHE A 40 7.59 8.13 3.47
C PHE A 40 7.31 6.72 2.92
N LEU A 41 7.39 6.49 1.61
CA LEU A 41 7.09 5.18 1.01
C LEU A 41 8.03 4.07 1.47
N ASP A 42 9.33 4.38 1.58
CA ASP A 42 10.40 3.49 2.06
C ASP A 42 10.17 1.98 1.84
N LEU A 43 9.94 1.56 0.59
CA LEU A 43 9.48 0.19 0.27
C LEU A 43 10.45 -0.92 0.71
N GLU A 44 11.74 -0.59 0.75
CA GLU A 44 12.83 -1.49 1.16
C GLU A 44 13.29 -1.20 2.61
N PHE A 45 12.58 -0.34 3.35
CA PHE A 45 12.87 0.01 4.74
C PHE A 45 14.31 0.52 4.96
N GLN A 46 14.85 1.26 4.00
CA GLN A 46 16.18 1.87 4.06
C GLN A 46 16.23 3.04 5.04
N GLN A 47 15.13 3.78 5.17
CA GLN A 47 15.00 4.96 6.03
C GLN A 47 14.38 4.64 7.41
N LEU A 48 13.94 3.40 7.62
CA LEU A 48 13.47 2.93 8.93
C LEU A 48 14.51 3.25 10.01
N SER A 49 14.07 3.84 11.11
CA SER A 49 14.86 4.16 12.30
C SER A 49 14.44 3.31 13.50
N GLU A 50 15.32 3.22 14.50
CA GLU A 50 15.03 2.50 15.76
C GLU A 50 13.87 3.17 16.52
N GLY A 51 13.86 4.51 16.54
CA GLY A 51 12.81 5.33 17.18
C GLY A 51 11.59 5.64 16.30
N LEU A 52 10.85 6.68 16.67
CA LEU A 52 9.78 7.27 15.86
C LEU A 52 10.38 8.16 14.76
N TYR A 53 9.61 8.44 13.71
CA TYR A 53 10.03 9.34 12.63
C TYR A 53 10.29 10.76 13.18
N ASN A 54 11.37 11.39 12.72
CA ASN A 54 11.67 12.79 13.05
C ASN A 54 10.66 13.77 12.41
N GLU A 55 10.07 13.36 11.28
CA GLU A 55 9.00 14.07 10.57
C GLU A 55 7.73 13.24 10.64
N SER A 56 6.64 13.83 11.10
CA SER A 56 5.35 13.15 11.18
C SER A 56 4.71 13.05 9.80
N PRO A 57 4.31 11.85 9.35
CA PRO A 57 3.55 11.71 8.12
C PRO A 57 2.20 12.44 8.23
N PRO A 58 1.63 12.90 7.10
CA PRO A 58 0.47 13.76 7.12
C PRO A 58 -0.75 13.10 7.79
N SER A 59 -1.46 13.85 8.62
CA SER A 59 -2.75 13.42 9.18
C SER A 59 -3.85 13.48 8.12
N LEU A 60 -4.92 12.70 8.29
CA LEU A 60 -6.06 12.72 7.35
C LEU A 60 -6.63 14.13 7.09
N THR A 61 -6.58 15.01 8.10
CA THR A 61 -7.04 16.40 8.00
C THR A 61 -6.21 17.27 7.05
N GLN A 62 -5.00 16.85 6.68
CA GLN A 62 -4.12 17.55 5.74
C GLN A 62 -4.35 17.10 4.29
N HIS A 63 -5.18 16.08 4.08
CA HIS A 63 -5.55 15.60 2.75
C HIS A 63 -6.79 16.31 2.22
N PRO A 64 -6.98 16.35 0.89
CA PRO A 64 -8.22 16.83 0.33
C PRO A 64 -9.43 16.06 0.87
N GLU A 65 -10.54 16.78 1.08
CA GLU A 65 -11.78 16.20 1.54
C GLU A 65 -12.28 15.11 0.58
N SER A 66 -12.85 14.04 1.13
CA SER A 66 -13.34 12.88 0.36
C SER A 66 -12.26 12.15 -0.46
N LEU A 67 -10.96 12.39 -0.23
CA LEU A 67 -9.89 11.71 -0.96
C LEU A 67 -10.06 10.18 -0.91
N LEU A 68 -10.23 9.63 0.29
CA LEU A 68 -10.37 8.19 0.48
C LEU A 68 -11.59 7.62 -0.25
N ASP A 69 -12.72 8.35 -0.30
CA ASP A 69 -13.91 7.91 -1.04
C ASP A 69 -13.63 7.80 -2.55
N HIS A 70 -12.87 8.74 -3.11
CA HIS A 70 -12.50 8.71 -4.53
C HIS A 70 -11.50 7.58 -4.80
N LEU A 71 -10.48 7.42 -3.95
CA LEU A 71 -9.54 6.30 -4.05
C LEU A 71 -10.27 4.95 -3.99
N GLY A 72 -11.30 4.84 -3.14
CA GLY A 72 -12.10 3.63 -2.97
C GLY A 72 -12.86 3.25 -4.24
N ARG A 73 -13.45 4.24 -4.94
CA ARG A 73 -14.11 4.00 -6.23
C ARG A 73 -13.13 3.61 -7.32
N GLU A 74 -11.97 4.26 -7.37
CA GLU A 74 -10.98 4.05 -8.42
C GLU A 74 -10.22 2.74 -8.26
N ILE A 75 -9.94 2.29 -7.02
CA ILE A 75 -9.36 0.96 -6.79
C ILE A 75 -10.34 -0.16 -7.16
N LEU A 76 -11.64 0.02 -6.88
CA LEU A 76 -12.67 -0.92 -7.31
C LEU A 76 -12.75 -0.98 -8.85
N LYS A 77 -12.70 0.18 -9.51
CA LYS A 77 -12.66 0.25 -10.98
C LYS A 77 -11.43 -0.46 -11.54
N CYS A 78 -10.23 -0.18 -11.01
CA CYS A 78 -9.00 -0.88 -11.39
C CYS A 78 -9.13 -2.39 -11.21
N SER A 79 -9.66 -2.84 -10.07
CA SER A 79 -9.87 -4.26 -9.78
C SER A 79 -10.80 -4.91 -10.81
N CYS A 80 -11.91 -4.26 -11.17
CA CYS A 80 -12.83 -4.73 -12.20
C CYS A 80 -12.19 -4.79 -13.58
N ASP A 81 -11.41 -3.77 -13.95
CA ASP A 81 -10.78 -3.68 -15.27
C ASP A 81 -9.67 -4.73 -15.42
N LEU A 82 -8.79 -4.87 -14.40
CA LEU A 82 -7.74 -5.90 -14.36
C LEU A 82 -8.30 -7.33 -14.43
N ALA A 83 -9.47 -7.57 -13.84
CA ALA A 83 -10.14 -8.86 -13.90
C ALA A 83 -10.65 -9.21 -15.31
N ARG A 84 -10.91 -8.20 -16.15
CA ARG A 84 -11.28 -8.40 -17.55
C ARG A 84 -10.04 -8.54 -18.44
N ASP A 85 -9.08 -7.64 -18.28
CA ASP A 85 -7.85 -7.60 -19.05
C ASP A 85 -6.74 -6.85 -18.29
N ILE A 86 -5.50 -7.33 -18.37
CA ILE A 86 -4.37 -6.66 -17.73
C ILE A 86 -3.92 -5.48 -18.60
N GLN A 87 -4.44 -4.30 -18.26
CA GLN A 87 -4.12 -3.05 -18.95
C GLN A 87 -3.11 -2.21 -18.18
N GLN A 88 -2.20 -1.56 -18.92
CA GLN A 88 -1.15 -0.72 -18.35
C GLN A 88 -1.74 0.44 -17.53
N ASP A 89 -2.72 1.17 -18.06
CA ASP A 89 -3.34 2.32 -17.38
C ASP A 89 -3.93 1.94 -16.02
N SER A 90 -4.58 0.77 -15.92
CA SER A 90 -5.13 0.26 -14.65
C SER A 90 -4.04 -0.11 -13.66
N LEU A 91 -2.91 -0.68 -14.13
CA LEU A 91 -1.75 -0.98 -13.27
C LEU A 91 -1.05 0.29 -12.78
N GLU A 92 -0.94 1.32 -13.62
CA GLU A 92 -0.35 2.60 -13.27
C GLU A 92 -1.17 3.33 -12.21
N LEU A 93 -2.49 3.41 -12.43
CA LEU A 93 -3.40 4.02 -11.47
C LEU A 93 -3.43 3.24 -10.15
N LEU A 94 -3.53 1.92 -10.19
CA LEU A 94 -3.49 1.08 -8.99
C LEU A 94 -2.19 1.33 -8.21
N ALA A 95 -1.04 1.33 -8.88
CA ALA A 95 0.24 1.59 -8.22
C ALA A 95 0.29 2.98 -7.57
N ALA A 96 -0.26 4.01 -8.22
CA ALA A 96 -0.32 5.36 -7.67
C ALA A 96 -1.25 5.44 -6.44
N ILE A 97 -2.42 4.80 -6.50
CA ILE A 97 -3.35 4.69 -5.36
C ILE A 97 -2.68 3.96 -4.20
N MET A 98 -2.05 2.81 -4.44
CA MET A 98 -1.40 2.03 -3.39
C MET A 98 -0.27 2.83 -2.72
N LYS A 99 0.55 3.55 -3.49
CA LYS A 99 1.57 4.44 -2.93
C LYS A 99 0.97 5.53 -2.06
N CYS A 100 -0.13 6.16 -2.49
CA CYS A 100 -0.83 7.15 -1.68
C CYS A 100 -1.35 6.54 -0.36
N LEU A 101 -2.01 5.38 -0.41
CA LEU A 101 -2.50 4.69 0.78
C LEU A 101 -1.38 4.26 1.73
N ILE A 102 -0.25 3.80 1.20
CA ILE A 102 0.95 3.47 2.00
C ILE A 102 1.40 4.71 2.76
N ILE A 103 1.61 5.84 2.07
CA ILE A 103 2.03 7.12 2.68
C ILE A 103 1.05 7.54 3.79
N ILE A 104 -0.26 7.47 3.52
CA ILE A 104 -1.30 7.80 4.51
C ILE A 104 -1.17 6.91 5.75
N CYS A 105 -0.94 5.60 5.57
CA CYS A 105 -0.81 4.65 6.67
C CYS A 105 0.54 4.73 7.41
N ARG A 106 1.52 5.51 6.93
CA ARG A 106 2.74 5.80 7.70
C ARG A 106 2.43 6.63 8.93
N ASN A 107 1.36 7.42 8.89
CA ASN A 107 0.76 7.95 10.09
C ASN A 107 -0.12 6.86 10.72
N TYR A 108 0.33 6.33 11.85
CA TYR A 108 -0.32 5.23 12.55
C TYR A 108 -1.75 5.56 13.01
N ASP A 109 -2.09 6.84 13.21
CA ASP A 109 -3.45 7.26 13.60
C ASP A 109 -4.45 7.06 12.45
N ASN A 110 -3.96 7.00 11.21
CA ASN A 110 -4.80 6.81 10.03
C ASN A 110 -5.15 5.32 9.80
N VAL A 111 -4.39 4.38 10.39
CA VAL A 111 -4.42 2.95 10.04
C VAL A 111 -5.81 2.34 10.24
N LEU A 112 -6.41 2.51 11.41
CA LEU A 112 -7.72 1.89 11.70
C LEU A 112 -8.83 2.45 10.80
N PHE A 113 -8.76 3.74 10.46
CA PHE A 113 -9.73 4.34 9.55
C PHE A 113 -9.57 3.81 8.12
N VAL A 114 -8.34 3.79 7.60
CA VAL A 114 -8.06 3.24 6.26
C VAL A 114 -8.42 1.74 6.20
N ALA A 115 -8.13 0.98 7.25
CA ALA A 115 -8.52 -0.43 7.36
C ALA A 115 -10.04 -0.63 7.38
N SER A 116 -10.82 0.32 7.88
CA SER A 116 -12.29 0.21 7.88
C SER A 116 -12.93 0.38 6.49
N CYS A 117 -12.18 0.89 5.52
CA CYS A 117 -12.63 1.03 4.14
C CYS A 117 -12.45 -0.27 3.34
N ASP A 118 -13.12 -0.39 2.19
CA ASP A 118 -13.01 -1.55 1.29
C ASP A 118 -11.67 -1.64 0.52
N PHE A 119 -10.63 -0.87 0.89
CA PHE A 119 -9.35 -0.86 0.18
C PHE A 119 -8.69 -2.23 0.17
N VAL A 120 -8.66 -2.93 1.31
CA VAL A 120 -8.01 -4.24 1.43
C VAL A 120 -8.65 -5.24 0.47
N LYS A 121 -9.98 -5.30 0.45
CA LYS A 121 -10.75 -6.14 -0.45
C LYS A 121 -10.39 -5.94 -1.92
N HIS A 122 -10.36 -4.70 -2.39
CA HIS A 122 -10.07 -4.39 -3.80
C HIS A 122 -8.59 -4.54 -4.15
N ALA A 123 -7.68 -4.19 -3.24
CA ALA A 123 -6.24 -4.37 -3.41
C ALA A 123 -5.86 -5.85 -3.51
N VAL A 124 -6.41 -6.69 -2.61
CA VAL A 124 -6.20 -8.14 -2.60
C VAL A 124 -6.76 -8.78 -3.87
N ALA A 125 -7.99 -8.44 -4.28
CA ALA A 125 -8.58 -8.97 -5.50
C ALA A 125 -7.74 -8.63 -6.75
N SER A 126 -7.21 -7.40 -6.81
CA SER A 126 -6.30 -6.97 -7.87
C SER A 126 -4.99 -7.75 -7.84
N ALA A 127 -4.37 -7.92 -6.67
CA ALA A 127 -3.14 -8.69 -6.52
C ALA A 127 -3.32 -10.17 -6.90
N GLN A 128 -4.44 -10.80 -6.55
CA GLN A 128 -4.76 -12.18 -6.96
C GLN A 128 -4.87 -12.32 -8.47
N THR A 129 -5.56 -11.38 -9.12
CA THR A 129 -5.71 -11.34 -10.57
C THR A 129 -4.34 -11.19 -11.25
N ILE A 130 -3.51 -10.27 -10.75
CA ILE A 130 -2.15 -10.04 -11.26
C ILE A 130 -1.27 -11.27 -11.06
N LEU A 131 -1.28 -11.89 -9.87
CA LEU A 131 -0.52 -13.10 -9.56
C LEU A 131 -0.93 -14.29 -10.43
N SER A 132 -2.24 -14.45 -10.67
CA SER A 132 -2.74 -15.49 -11.57
C SER A 132 -2.20 -15.32 -12.98
N ASN A 133 -2.18 -14.08 -13.50
CA ASN A 133 -1.60 -13.77 -14.81
C ASN A 133 -0.07 -13.96 -14.83
N LEU A 134 0.64 -13.50 -13.80
CA LEU A 134 2.08 -13.73 -13.66
C LEU A 134 2.40 -15.22 -13.63
N THR A 135 1.59 -16.06 -13.01
CA THR A 135 1.91 -17.49 -12.83
C THR A 135 1.36 -18.39 -13.94
N SER A 136 0.37 -17.91 -14.69
CA SER A 136 -0.08 -18.56 -15.92
C SER A 136 1.04 -18.52 -16.97
N GLY A 137 1.20 -19.58 -17.76
CA GLY A 137 2.27 -19.70 -18.77
C GLY A 137 2.28 -18.62 -19.88
N SER A 138 1.43 -17.58 -19.78
CA SER A 138 1.33 -16.41 -20.66
C SER A 138 2.48 -15.40 -20.50
N LYS A 139 3.40 -15.58 -19.55
CA LYS A 139 4.59 -14.69 -19.40
C LYS A 139 5.35 -14.47 -20.71
N GLN A 140 5.33 -15.43 -21.63
CA GLN A 140 6.10 -15.39 -22.88
C GLN A 140 5.57 -14.37 -23.89
N THR A 141 4.32 -13.90 -23.76
CA THR A 141 3.70 -12.92 -24.68
C THR A 141 3.69 -11.49 -24.13
N LEU A 142 3.99 -11.30 -22.84
CA LEU A 142 3.94 -10.00 -22.19
C LEU A 142 5.30 -9.31 -22.27
N SER A 143 5.30 -7.98 -22.42
CA SER A 143 6.54 -7.19 -22.37
C SER A 143 7.15 -7.24 -20.97
N THR A 144 8.48 -7.11 -20.90
CA THR A 144 9.20 -7.04 -19.62
C THR A 144 8.70 -5.88 -18.76
N ASP A 145 8.38 -4.74 -19.35
CA ASP A 145 7.87 -3.58 -18.62
C ASP A 145 6.51 -3.88 -17.98
N LEU A 146 5.61 -4.55 -18.68
CA LEU A 146 4.31 -4.95 -18.15
C LEU A 146 4.46 -5.95 -17.00
N LEU A 147 5.35 -6.94 -17.14
CA LEU A 147 5.66 -7.89 -16.08
C LEU A 147 6.22 -7.17 -14.83
N ASN A 148 7.11 -6.19 -15.02
CA ASN A 148 7.66 -5.41 -13.91
C ASN A 148 6.58 -4.56 -13.21
N MET A 149 5.66 -3.96 -13.96
CA MET A 149 4.53 -3.21 -13.40
C MET A 149 3.58 -4.11 -12.60
N MET A 150 3.32 -5.32 -13.10
CA MET A 150 2.55 -6.34 -12.40
C MET A 150 3.22 -6.75 -11.08
N GLU A 151 4.51 -7.09 -11.10
CA GLU A 151 5.25 -7.44 -9.88
C GLU A 151 5.29 -6.28 -8.87
N LEU A 152 5.49 -5.04 -9.35
CA LEU A 152 5.46 -3.85 -8.51
C LEU A 152 4.10 -3.66 -7.82
N ASN A 153 2.99 -3.85 -8.55
CA ASN A 153 1.65 -3.73 -7.97
C ASN A 153 1.42 -4.74 -6.84
N VAL A 154 1.82 -6.01 -7.04
CA VAL A 154 1.72 -7.02 -5.97
C VAL A 154 2.58 -6.62 -4.76
N LYS A 155 3.81 -6.14 -4.98
CA LYS A 155 4.66 -5.65 -3.89
C LYS A 155 4.04 -4.48 -3.12
N LEU A 156 3.44 -3.52 -3.82
CA LEU A 156 2.77 -2.38 -3.20
C LEU A 156 1.57 -2.83 -2.37
N VAL A 157 0.79 -3.80 -2.84
CA VAL A 157 -0.29 -4.40 -2.04
C VAL A 157 0.27 -5.07 -0.78
N LEU A 158 1.31 -5.89 -0.89
CA LEU A 158 1.93 -6.53 0.28
C LEU A 158 2.48 -5.51 1.29
N HIS A 159 3.14 -4.45 0.81
CA HIS A 159 3.65 -3.38 1.67
C HIS A 159 2.52 -2.59 2.33
N PHE A 160 1.44 -2.31 1.61
CA PHE A 160 0.24 -1.71 2.21
C PHE A 160 -0.32 -2.56 3.35
N LEU A 161 -0.38 -3.89 3.17
CA LEU A 161 -0.79 -4.81 4.24
C LEU A 161 0.21 -4.80 5.41
N GLU A 162 1.52 -4.69 5.16
CA GLU A 162 2.51 -4.48 6.24
C GLU A 162 2.18 -3.21 7.04
N CYS A 163 1.85 -2.09 6.40
CA CYS A 163 1.48 -0.85 7.10
C CYS A 163 0.23 -1.01 7.99
N LEU A 164 -0.75 -1.81 7.55
CA LEU A 164 -1.99 -2.01 8.31
C LEU A 164 -1.79 -2.95 9.50
N TYR A 165 -1.03 -4.04 9.28
CA TYR A 165 -0.91 -5.11 10.27
C TYR A 165 0.30 -4.97 11.18
N ASP A 166 1.28 -4.14 10.84
CA ASP A 166 2.41 -3.78 11.70
C ASP A 166 2.78 -2.30 11.52
N PRO A 167 1.96 -1.35 12.01
CA PRO A 167 2.13 0.09 11.78
C PRO A 167 3.49 0.65 12.21
N TYR A 168 4.11 0.03 13.21
CA TYR A 168 5.43 0.39 13.73
C TYR A 168 6.57 -0.39 13.08
N PHE A 169 6.25 -1.29 12.16
CA PHE A 169 7.18 -2.19 11.47
C PHE A 169 8.09 -2.95 12.43
N VAL A 170 7.52 -3.41 13.54
CA VAL A 170 8.19 -4.20 14.58
C VAL A 170 8.96 -5.36 13.97
N TRP A 171 8.37 -6.05 12.98
CA TRP A 171 9.03 -7.12 12.23
C TRP A 171 10.32 -6.64 11.56
N ARG A 172 10.25 -5.54 10.79
CA ARG A 172 11.40 -5.00 10.06
C ARG A 172 12.49 -4.48 11.00
N LYS A 173 12.10 -3.86 12.12
CA LYS A 173 13.03 -3.42 13.18
C LYS A 173 13.75 -4.61 13.82
N ARG A 174 13.03 -5.69 14.15
CA ARG A 174 13.61 -6.93 14.69
C ARG A 174 14.58 -7.60 13.70
N LEU A 175 14.27 -7.60 12.40
CA LEU A 175 15.19 -8.10 11.37
C LEU A 175 16.52 -7.32 11.30
N LYS A 176 16.52 -6.04 11.69
CA LYS A 176 17.74 -5.23 11.82
C LYS A 176 18.46 -5.40 13.16
N GLY A 177 17.94 -6.25 14.06
CA GLY A 177 18.48 -6.48 15.40
C GLY A 177 18.09 -5.42 16.43
N TRP A 178 17.12 -4.57 16.13
CA TRP A 178 16.66 -3.55 17.07
C TRP A 178 15.67 -4.10 18.09
N THR A 179 15.74 -3.57 19.30
CA THR A 179 14.78 -3.88 20.36
C THR A 179 13.61 -2.93 20.23
N VAL A 180 12.40 -3.47 20.17
CA VAL A 180 11.17 -2.66 20.13
C VAL A 180 10.45 -2.86 21.44
N ASP A 181 10.29 -1.77 22.18
CA ASP A 181 9.45 -1.73 23.37
C ASP A 181 7.98 -1.69 22.94
N VAL A 182 7.33 -2.85 23.01
CA VAL A 182 5.94 -3.02 22.57
C VAL A 182 4.97 -2.28 23.51
N GLU A 183 5.37 -2.04 24.77
CA GLU A 183 4.53 -1.36 25.77
C GLU A 183 4.37 0.14 25.49
N GLN A 184 5.28 0.72 24.69
CA GLN A 184 5.23 2.13 24.29
C GLN A 184 4.44 2.37 23.00
N LEU A 185 3.91 1.32 22.37
CA LEU A 185 3.15 1.42 21.13
C LEU A 185 1.70 1.83 21.45
N ILE A 186 1.32 3.03 21.04
CA ILE A 186 0.03 3.64 21.40
C ILE A 186 -1.09 3.22 20.43
N SER A 187 -0.75 3.01 19.16
CA SER A 187 -1.73 2.75 18.10
C SER A 187 -1.84 1.26 17.82
N GLN A 188 -3.08 0.78 17.71
CA GLN A 188 -3.33 -0.63 17.43
C GLN A 188 -3.20 -0.92 15.92
N PRO A 189 -2.65 -2.09 15.55
CA PRO A 189 -2.72 -2.58 14.19
C PRO A 189 -4.17 -2.92 13.81
N ALA A 190 -4.45 -2.95 12.51
CA ALA A 190 -5.72 -3.46 12.01
C ALA A 190 -5.84 -4.97 12.27
N LEU A 191 -7.07 -5.45 12.47
CA LEU A 191 -7.36 -6.87 12.43
C LEU A 191 -7.15 -7.42 11.02
N VAL A 192 -6.64 -8.65 10.91
CA VAL A 192 -6.43 -9.28 9.61
C VAL A 192 -7.78 -9.49 8.91
N HIS A 193 -7.91 -8.91 7.73
CA HIS A 193 -9.13 -9.01 6.94
C HIS A 193 -9.32 -10.43 6.40
N ASN A 194 -10.58 -10.86 6.28
CA ASN A 194 -10.94 -12.22 5.89
C ASN A 194 -10.37 -12.63 4.52
N GLU A 195 -10.26 -11.68 3.59
CA GLU A 195 -9.69 -11.88 2.25
C GLU A 195 -8.17 -12.08 2.24
N VAL A 196 -7.44 -11.62 3.27
CA VAL A 196 -5.97 -11.71 3.30
C VAL A 196 -5.52 -13.14 3.54
N ILE A 197 -6.23 -13.91 4.36
CA ILE A 197 -5.89 -15.32 4.63
C ILE A 197 -5.89 -16.19 3.36
N PRO A 198 -6.98 -16.26 2.56
CA PRO A 198 -6.97 -17.06 1.34
C PRO A 198 -5.97 -16.53 0.30
N PHE A 199 -5.83 -15.21 0.17
CA PHE A 199 -4.81 -14.60 -0.70
C PHE A 199 -3.39 -15.04 -0.32
N PHE A 200 -3.08 -15.03 0.97
CA PHE A 200 -1.78 -15.41 1.48
C PHE A 200 -1.52 -16.91 1.21
N HIS A 201 -2.50 -17.78 1.45
CA HIS A 201 -2.39 -19.20 1.10
C HIS A 201 -2.17 -19.42 -0.41
N GLU A 202 -2.88 -18.70 -1.26
CA GLU A 202 -2.71 -18.77 -2.70
C GLU A 202 -1.27 -18.43 -3.11
N CYS A 203 -0.67 -17.39 -2.51
CA CYS A 203 0.69 -16.97 -2.81
C CYS A 203 1.72 -18.08 -2.56
N PHE A 204 1.64 -18.84 -1.46
CA PHE A 204 2.59 -19.95 -1.18
C PHE A 204 2.42 -21.15 -2.10
N GLN A 205 1.24 -21.31 -2.71
CA GLN A 205 0.98 -22.42 -3.63
C GLN A 205 1.55 -22.14 -5.04
N LYS A 206 2.11 -20.95 -5.30
CA LYS A 206 2.69 -20.58 -6.60
C LYS A 206 4.22 -20.71 -6.57
N PRO A 207 4.81 -21.80 -7.09
CA PRO A 207 6.26 -22.01 -7.05
C PRO A 207 7.07 -21.07 -7.97
N SER A 208 6.40 -20.35 -8.89
CA SER A 208 7.02 -19.54 -9.94
C SER A 208 7.08 -18.03 -9.63
N LEU A 209 6.91 -17.65 -8.36
CA LEU A 209 7.06 -16.26 -7.92
C LEU A 209 8.54 -15.85 -7.94
N SER A 210 8.82 -14.59 -8.29
CA SER A 210 10.17 -14.03 -8.21
C SER A 210 10.67 -14.04 -6.76
N GLN A 211 11.99 -14.11 -6.57
CA GLN A 211 12.59 -14.10 -5.22
C GLN A 211 12.18 -12.84 -4.43
N GLU A 212 12.02 -11.72 -5.13
CA GLU A 212 11.61 -10.48 -4.50
C GLU A 212 10.17 -10.54 -3.97
N LEU A 213 9.23 -11.13 -4.73
CA LEU A 213 7.86 -11.33 -4.25
C LEU A 213 7.80 -12.32 -3.09
N GLN A 214 8.56 -13.42 -3.14
CA GLN A 214 8.66 -14.37 -2.02
C GLN A 214 9.17 -13.68 -0.75
N ARG A 215 10.18 -12.81 -0.89
CA ARG A 215 10.69 -12.00 0.22
C ARG A 215 9.62 -11.03 0.75
N SER A 216 8.90 -10.31 -0.12
CA SER A 216 7.80 -9.42 0.29
C SER A 216 6.68 -10.17 1.03
N LEU A 217 6.35 -11.40 0.60
CA LEU A 217 5.37 -12.25 1.29
C LEU A 217 5.83 -12.64 2.69
N LEU A 218 7.11 -13.01 2.85
CA LEU A 218 7.69 -13.29 4.16
C LEU A 218 7.65 -12.07 5.08
N HIS A 219 7.85 -10.88 4.51
CA HIS A 219 7.74 -9.65 5.28
C HIS A 219 6.32 -9.35 5.76
N MET A 220 5.34 -9.51 4.87
CA MET A 220 3.93 -9.39 5.24
C MET A 220 3.51 -10.41 6.30
N PHE A 221 4.00 -11.66 6.21
CA PHE A 221 3.81 -12.66 7.27
C PHE A 221 4.34 -12.19 8.62
N GLY A 222 5.59 -11.73 8.63
CA GLY A 222 6.24 -11.26 9.84
C GLY A 222 5.52 -10.05 10.44
N ALA A 223 4.98 -9.17 9.61
CA ALA A 223 4.14 -8.06 10.03
C ALA A 223 2.87 -8.55 10.75
N ILE A 224 2.10 -9.47 10.14
CA ILE A 224 0.90 -10.06 10.79
C ILE A 224 1.25 -10.69 12.15
N MET A 225 2.33 -11.46 12.21
CA MET A 225 2.76 -12.13 13.44
C MET A 225 3.28 -11.16 14.51
N SER A 226 3.87 -10.04 14.11
CA SER A 226 4.44 -9.05 15.05
C SER A 226 3.39 -8.08 15.54
N GLY A 227 2.46 -7.63 14.69
CA GLY A 227 1.39 -6.73 15.10
C GLY A 227 0.33 -7.39 15.96
N SER A 228 -0.04 -8.64 15.69
CA SER A 228 -0.97 -9.38 16.55
C SER A 228 -0.48 -9.50 18.00
N GLN A 229 0.84 -9.50 18.23
CA GLN A 229 1.41 -9.46 19.58
C GLN A 229 1.13 -8.12 20.28
N VAL A 230 1.11 -7.01 19.54
CA VAL A 230 0.82 -5.67 20.09
C VAL A 230 -0.65 -5.58 20.54
N SER A 231 -1.58 -6.14 19.77
CA SER A 231 -3.01 -6.12 20.13
C SER A 231 -3.34 -6.87 21.42
N SER A 232 -2.63 -7.95 21.75
CA SER A 232 -2.91 -8.76 22.94
C SER A 232 -2.53 -8.10 24.27
N PHE A 233 -1.73 -7.03 24.26
CA PHE A 233 -1.33 -6.32 25.48
C PHE A 233 -2.26 -5.14 25.82
N CYS A 234 -3.11 -4.67 24.90
CA CYS A 234 -4.07 -3.61 25.17
C CYS A 234 -5.40 -4.10 25.75
N ASP A 235 -5.63 -5.42 25.82
CA ASP A 235 -6.86 -6.05 26.33
C ASP A 235 -6.75 -6.52 27.80
N LEU A 236 -5.75 -6.04 28.55
CA LEU A 236 -5.52 -6.30 29.99
C LEU A 236 -5.51 -5.00 30.80
#